data_AF-A0A6L8A3G3-F1
#
_entry.id   AF-A0A6L8A3G3-F1
#
_cell.length_a   1.000
_cell.length_b   1.000
_cell.length_c   1.000
_cell.angle_alpha   90.00
_cell.angle_beta   90.00
_cell.angle_gamma   90.00
#
_symmetry.space_group_name_H-M   'P 1'
#
loop_
_entity.id
_entity.type
_entity.pdbx_description
1 polymer ?
#
loop_
_entity_poly.entity_id
_entity_poly.type
_entity_poly.pdbx_seq_one_letter_code
_entity_poly.pdbx_strand_id
1 'polypeptide(L)' 'MTRLVEGFESSFGLELLSTVHWVLEYEKPQSQAELVANVYGWNAHKTCFSPRQIALAVDVMTEKGWR' A
#
# COMPACT_ATOMS: atom_id res chain seq x y z
N MET A 1 -9.18 -9.59 -17.10
CA MET A 1 -8.21 -10.18 -16.16
C MET A 1 -8.12 -9.25 -14.96
N THR A 2 -9.02 -9.39 -13.99
CA THR A 2 -9.23 -8.40 -12.92
C THR A 2 -9.61 -9.10 -11.62
N ARG A 3 -8.78 -10.06 -11.20
CA ARG A 3 -8.95 -10.83 -9.94
C ARG A 3 -8.10 -10.30 -8.77
N LEU A 4 -7.38 -9.21 -8.99
CA LEU A 4 -6.37 -8.72 -8.03
C LEU A 4 -6.93 -7.69 -7.04
N VAL A 5 -8.10 -7.10 -7.31
CA VAL A 5 -8.68 -6.03 -6.48
C VAL A 5 -9.76 -6.51 -5.50
N GLU A 6 -10.23 -7.75 -5.61
CA GLU A 6 -11.30 -8.31 -4.76
C GLU A 6 -10.91 -8.42 -3.27
N GLY A 7 -9.64 -8.18 -2.92
CA GLY A 7 -9.16 -8.11 -1.53
C GLY A 7 -9.20 -6.72 -0.89
N PHE A 8 -9.33 -5.65 -1.68
CA PHE A 8 -9.20 -4.26 -1.18
C PHE A 8 -10.51 -3.65 -0.66
N GLU A 9 -11.65 -4.30 -0.90
CA GLU A 9 -12.98 -3.84 -0.45
C GLU A 9 -13.26 -4.16 1.03
N SER A 10 -12.36 -4.91 1.66
CA SER A 10 -12.39 -5.19 3.09
C SER A 10 -11.75 -4.05 3.90
N SER A 11 -12.08 -3.93 5.19
CA SER A 11 -11.46 -2.96 6.11
C SER A 11 -9.93 -3.01 6.07
N PHE A 12 -9.37 -4.20 5.86
CA PHE A 12 -7.94 -4.45 5.71
C PHE A 12 -7.35 -3.82 4.44
N GLY A 13 -8.10 -3.88 3.34
CA GLY A 13 -7.73 -3.26 2.06
C GLY A 13 -7.71 -1.74 2.10
N LEU A 14 -8.75 -1.15 2.69
CA LEU A 14 -8.83 0.30 2.89
C LEU A 14 -7.72 0.81 3.81
N GLU A 15 -7.39 0.07 4.86
CA GLU A 15 -6.28 0.42 5.75
C GLU A 15 -4.92 0.39 5.02
N LEU A 16 -4.70 -0.61 4.16
CA LEU A 16 -3.50 -0.71 3.33
C LEU A 16 -3.40 0.48 2.36
N LEU A 17 -4.48 0.79 1.63
CA LEU A 17 -4.52 1.92 0.70
C LEU A 17 -4.25 3.25 1.42
N SER A 18 -4.91 3.49 2.56
CA SER A 18 -4.75 4.72 3.34
C SER A 18 -3.32 4.85 3.90
N THR A 19 -2.73 3.75 4.35
CA THR A 19 -1.35 3.72 4.84
C THR A 19 -0.37 4.03 3.71
N VAL A 20 -0.50 3.36 2.56
CA VAL A 20 0.38 3.56 1.40
C VAL A 20 0.26 5.00 0.89
N HIS A 21 -0.96 5.52 0.80
CA HIS A 21 -1.20 6.92 0.43
C HIS A 21 -0.47 7.91 1.35
N TRP A 22 -0.58 7.72 2.67
CA TRP A 22 0.13 8.58 3.61
C TRP A 22 1.65 8.50 3.45
N VAL A 23 2.20 7.29 3.31
CA VAL A 23 3.65 7.11 3.14
C VAL A 23 4.14 7.76 1.83
N LEU A 24 3.37 7.67 0.74
CA LEU A 24 3.70 8.32 -0.52
C LEU A 24 3.70 9.85 -0.41
N GLU A 25 2.73 10.42 0.30
CA GLU A 25 2.60 11.88 0.46
C GLU A 25 3.66 12.47 1.39
N TYR A 26 3.93 11.81 2.53
CA TYR A 26 4.77 12.36 3.60
C TYR A 26 6.22 11.86 3.55
N GLU A 27 6.43 10.55 3.38
CA GLU A 27 7.78 9.97 3.40
C GLU A 27 8.44 9.99 2.00
N LYS A 28 7.63 10.08 0.94
CA LYS A 28 8.07 10.16 -0.47
C LYS A 28 9.15 9.11 -0.82
N PRO A 29 8.90 7.83 -0.54
CA PRO A 29 9.87 6.77 -0.81
C PRO A 29 10.26 6.77 -2.29
N GLN A 30 11.56 6.66 -2.56
CA GLN A 30 12.11 6.65 -3.92
C GLN A 30 12.19 5.23 -4.50
N SER A 31 11.99 4.22 -3.66
CA SER A 31 12.01 2.82 -4.05
C SER A 31 10.90 2.02 -3.37
N GLN A 32 10.54 0.90 -3.98
CA GLN A 32 9.57 -0.01 -3.39
C GLN A 32 10.07 -0.61 -2.07
N ALA A 33 11.38 -0.81 -1.92
CA ALA A 33 11.96 -1.27 -0.67
C ALA A 33 11.80 -0.24 0.44
N GLU A 34 12.01 1.05 0.15
CA GLU A 34 11.75 2.15 1.09
C GLU A 34 10.27 2.26 1.44
N LEU A 35 9.37 2.13 0.46
CA LEU A 35 7.94 2.12 0.73
C LEU A 35 7.57 1.00 1.71
N VAL A 36 8.03 -0.22 1.47
CA VAL A 36 7.78 -1.36 2.37
C VAL A 36 8.39 -1.12 3.75
N ALA A 37 9.62 -0.60 3.82
CA ALA A 37 10.26 -0.27 5.08
C ALA A 37 9.49 0.80 5.87
N ASN A 38 9.01 1.85 5.21
CA ASN A 38 8.23 2.92 5.82
C ASN A 38 6.85 2.42 6.29
N VAL A 39 6.19 1.57 5.50
CA VAL A 39 4.93 0.92 5.89
C VAL A 39 5.13 0.03 7.13
N TYR A 40 6.22 -0.72 7.20
CA TYR A 40 6.55 -1.55 8.37
C TYR A 40 7.04 -0.72 9.57
N GLY A 41 7.68 0.42 9.34
CA GLY A 41 8.14 1.35 10.37
C GLY A 41 7.01 2.01 11.15
N TRP A 42 5.81 2.08 10.56
CA TRP A 42 4.63 2.66 11.20
C TRP A 42 4.10 1.85 12.38
N ASN A 43 4.08 0.52 12.28
CA ASN A 43 3.69 -0.35 13.38
C ASN A 43 4.07 -1.81 13.05
N ALA A 44 4.52 -2.57 14.06
CA ALA A 44 4.73 -4.01 13.94
C ALA A 44 3.47 -4.77 13.49
N HIS A 45 2.26 -4.25 13.78
CA HIS A 45 1.01 -4.86 13.29
C HIS A 45 0.87 -4.80 11.75
N LYS A 46 1.56 -3.85 11.08
CA LYS A 46 1.54 -3.69 9.62
C LYS A 46 2.44 -4.68 8.88
N THR A 47 3.24 -5.48 9.58
CA THR A 47 4.01 -6.57 8.95
C THR A 47 3.11 -7.70 8.42
N CYS A 48 1.82 -7.67 8.73
CA CYS A 48 0.81 -8.55 8.15
C CYS A 48 0.63 -8.31 6.63
N PHE A 49 0.95 -7.11 6.13
CA PHE A 49 0.91 -6.82 4.70
C PHE A 49 2.14 -7.38 4.01
N SER A 50 1.95 -8.23 3.00
CA SER A 50 3.08 -8.70 2.19
C SER A 50 3.65 -7.56 1.30
N PRO A 51 4.95 -7.56 0.99
CA PRO A 51 5.54 -6.58 0.07
C PRO A 51 4.84 -6.51 -1.29
N ARG A 52 4.29 -7.65 -1.74
CA ARG A 52 3.51 -7.76 -2.97
C ARG A 52 2.15 -7.06 -2.88
N GLN A 53 1.47 -7.13 -1.74
CA GLN A 53 0.20 -6.41 -1.54
C GLN A 53 0.44 -4.90 -1.48
N ILE A 54 1.53 -4.48 -0.83
CA ILE A 54 1.96 -3.07 -0.80
C ILE A 54 2.25 -2.57 -2.23
N ALA A 55 2.95 -3.37 -3.04
CA ALA A 55 3.17 -3.09 -4.47
C ALA A 55 1.86 -2.84 -5.22
N LEU A 56 0.92 -3.78 -5.05
CA LEU A 56 -0.33 -3.79 -5.77
C LEU A 56 -1.21 -2.61 -5.36
N ALA A 57 -1.16 -2.20 -4.09
CA ALA A 57 -1.86 -1.01 -3.61
C ALA A 57 -1.38 0.26 -4.35
N VAL A 58 -0.07 0.40 -4.59
CA VAL A 58 0.50 1.50 -5.37
C VAL A 58 0.06 1.45 -6.83
N ASP A 59 0.12 0.28 -7.46
CA ASP A 59 -0.34 0.10 -8.85
C ASP A 59 -1.83 0.46 -8.98
N VAL A 60 -2.67 -0.01 -8.05
CA VAL A 60 -4.10 0.30 -8.03
C VAL A 60 -4.34 1.79 -7.81
N MET A 61 -3.63 2.45 -6.89
CA MET A 61 -3.73 3.89 -6.70
C MET A 61 -3.34 4.67 -7.97
N THR A 62 -2.27 4.24 -8.63
CA THR A 62 -1.79 4.84 -9.89
C THR A 62 -2.79 4.66 -11.02
N GLU A 63 -3.36 3.46 -11.16
CA GLU A 63 -4.38 3.15 -12.17
C GLU A 63 -5.68 3.93 -11.92
N LYS A 64 -6.07 4.11 -10.65
CA LYS A 64 -7.27 4.87 -10.25
C LYS A 64 -7.07 6.39 -10.29
N GLY A 65 -5.84 6.88 -10.48
CA GLY A 65 -5.51 8.30 -10.47
C GLY A 65 -5.64 8.95 -9.09
N TRP A 66 -5.56 8.16 -8.02
CA TRP A 66 -5.56 8.66 -6.65
C TRP A 66 -4.13 9.09 -6.32
N ARG A 67 -3.84 10.36 -6.58
CA ARG A 67 -2.59 11.05 -6.25
C ARG A 67 -2.75 11.85 -4.97
#